data_AF-A0A9P7ABN3-F1
#
_entry.id   AF-A0A9P7ABN3-F1
#
_cell.length_a   1.000
_cell.length_b   1.000
_cell.length_c   1.000
_cell.angle_alpha   90.00
_cell.angle_beta   90.00
_cell.angle_gamma   90.00
#
_symmetry.space_group_name_H-M   'P 1'
#
loop_
_entity.id
_entity.type
_entity.pdbx_description
1 polymer ?
#
loop_
_entity_poly.entity_id
_entity_poly.type
_entity_poly.pdbx_seq_one_letter_code
_entity_poly.pdbx_strand_id
1 'polypeptide(L)'
;MLLCVVNIIHAQHVDPSQNRSVTCRPFGACEPCPLDALHEPFCHPFGNRQLMHCSNTTIPTPRPDEPYPISPPPGALGETPAWQPCGRVPAQERADFYEFVACNLFFATVAIAVSLFRSRRIEANQARRLAVRIGLVRGGG
;
A
#
# COMPACT_ATOMS: atom_id res chain seq x y z
N MET A 1 46.76 -28.97 -3.60
CA MET A 1 46.24 -27.72 -4.20
C MET A 1 45.45 -27.01 -3.12
N LEU A 2 46.21 -26.41 -2.20
CA LEU A 2 45.76 -25.82 -0.95
C LEU A 2 46.05 -24.32 -1.07
N LEU A 3 45.15 -23.48 -0.56
CA LEU A 3 45.27 -22.03 -0.32
C LEU A 3 45.05 -21.13 -1.54
N CYS A 4 43.94 -20.39 -1.52
CA CYS A 4 43.86 -18.94 -1.75
C CYS A 4 42.42 -18.47 -1.54
N VAL A 5 42.01 -18.26 -0.28
CA VAL A 5 40.84 -17.42 0.03
C VAL A 5 41.33 -16.36 1.03
N VAL A 6 41.88 -15.27 0.50
CA VAL A 6 42.20 -14.08 1.29
C VAL A 6 40.93 -13.24 1.33
N ASN A 7 40.23 -13.27 2.48
CA ASN A 7 39.19 -12.30 2.79
C ASN A 7 39.86 -10.95 3.05
N ILE A 8 39.65 -9.98 2.16
CA ILE A 8 40.02 -8.59 2.43
C ILE A 8 38.87 -7.95 3.21
N ILE A 9 39.01 -7.90 4.54
CA ILE A 9 38.18 -7.05 5.40
C ILE A 9 38.64 -5.60 5.16
N HIS A 10 37.86 -4.79 4.45
CA HIS A 10 38.03 -3.34 4.45
C HIS A 10 37.56 -2.79 5.79
N ALA A 11 38.50 -2.50 6.69
CA ALA A 11 38.24 -1.65 7.85
C ALA A 11 38.06 -0.21 7.34
N GLN A 12 36.87 0.36 7.48
CA GLN A 12 36.67 1.78 7.20
C GLN A 12 37.32 2.61 8.31
N HIS A 13 38.23 3.50 7.90
CA HIS A 13 38.82 4.54 8.75
C HIS A 13 37.74 5.56 9.09
N VAL A 14 37.30 5.58 10.35
CA VAL A 14 36.38 6.60 10.88
C VAL A 14 37.24 7.75 11.43
N ASP A 15 37.25 8.90 10.76
CA ASP A 15 37.87 10.12 11.30
C ASP A 15 37.06 10.64 12.51
N PRO A 16 37.68 10.89 13.68
CA PRO A 16 36.98 11.14 14.93
C PRO A 16 36.54 12.60 15.16
N SER A 17 36.57 13.48 14.14
CA SER A 17 36.59 14.94 14.36
C SER A 17 35.42 15.74 13.77
N GLN A 18 34.27 15.14 13.43
CA GLN A 18 33.05 15.91 13.19
C GLN A 18 31.81 15.04 13.41
N ASN A 19 31.06 15.29 14.48
CA ASN A 19 29.80 14.59 14.74
C ASN A 19 28.71 15.18 13.83
N ARG A 20 28.73 14.80 12.54
CA ARG A 20 27.71 15.16 11.55
C ARG A 20 26.48 14.29 11.80
N SER A 21 25.41 14.85 12.35
CA SER A 21 24.15 14.14 12.52
C SER A 21 23.16 14.56 11.44
N VAL A 22 22.56 13.61 10.74
CA VAL A 22 21.51 13.89 9.74
C VAL A 22 20.17 13.77 10.43
N THR A 23 19.34 14.81 10.33
CA THR A 23 17.96 14.79 10.85
C THR A 23 17.00 14.81 9.67
N CYS A 24 16.14 13.80 9.58
CA CYS A 24 15.11 13.72 8.54
C CYS A 24 13.72 13.92 9.13
N ARG A 25 12.86 14.63 8.40
CA ARG A 25 11.46 14.88 8.79
C ARG A 25 10.51 14.51 7.63
N PRO A 26 9.40 13.82 7.92
CA PRO A 26 8.39 13.50 6.91
C PRO A 26 7.85 14.77 6.24
N PHE A 27 7.62 14.66 4.95
CA PHE A 27 7.09 15.73 4.11
C PHE A 27 6.10 15.14 3.09
N GLY A 28 4.92 15.76 2.93
CA GLY A 28 3.91 15.27 1.98
C GLY A 28 3.09 14.07 2.47
N ALA A 29 2.22 13.57 1.58
CA ALA A 29 1.30 12.47 1.85
C ALA A 29 1.96 11.09 1.65
N CYS A 30 1.36 10.06 2.25
CA CYS A 30 1.70 8.66 1.99
C CYS A 30 1.08 8.28 0.64
N GLU A 31 1.92 7.86 -0.31
CA GLU A 31 1.55 7.52 -1.67
C GLU A 31 1.95 6.06 -2.00
N PRO A 32 1.26 5.41 -2.94
CA PRO A 32 1.66 4.08 -3.41
C PRO A 32 3.01 4.16 -4.12
N CYS A 33 3.83 3.14 -3.89
CA CYS A 33 5.08 3.00 -4.61
C CYS A 33 4.82 2.68 -6.10
N PRO A 34 5.65 3.22 -7.00
CA PRO A 34 5.60 2.81 -8.40
C PRO A 34 6.07 1.36 -8.55
N LEU A 35 5.61 0.68 -9.60
CA LEU A 35 5.77 -0.76 -9.79
C LEU A 35 7.24 -1.20 -9.88
N ASP A 36 8.10 -0.35 -10.43
CA ASP A 36 9.54 -0.57 -10.52
C ASP A 36 10.25 -0.47 -9.17
N ALA A 37 9.73 0.38 -8.27
CA ALA A 37 10.31 0.63 -6.97
C ALA A 37 9.68 -0.18 -5.81
N LEU A 38 8.84 -1.17 -6.13
CA LEU A 38 8.09 -1.92 -5.11
C LEU A 38 8.99 -2.81 -4.23
N HIS A 39 10.19 -3.12 -4.71
CA HIS A 39 11.16 -4.00 -4.05
C HIS A 39 12.09 -3.24 -3.12
N GLU A 40 12.04 -1.91 -3.14
CA GLU A 40 12.90 -1.05 -2.38
C GLU A 40 12.47 -1.01 -0.91
N PRO A 41 13.43 -0.86 0.01
CA PRO A 41 13.15 -0.89 1.44
C PRO A 41 12.18 0.21 1.88
N PHE A 42 12.13 1.35 1.18
CA PHE A 42 11.20 2.44 1.49
C PHE A 42 9.73 2.13 1.13
N CYS A 43 9.45 1.00 0.49
CA CYS A 43 8.11 0.54 0.17
C CYS A 43 7.61 -0.56 1.11
N HIS A 44 8.48 -1.18 1.91
CA HIS A 44 8.06 -2.27 2.78
C HIS A 44 7.52 -1.77 4.14
N PRO A 45 6.47 -2.41 4.70
CA PRO A 45 5.78 -3.62 4.22
C PRO A 45 4.53 -3.37 3.38
N PHE A 46 4.05 -2.13 3.28
CA PHE A 46 2.71 -1.83 2.76
C PHE A 46 2.66 -1.45 1.28
N GLY A 47 3.82 -1.39 0.61
CA GLY A 47 3.93 -0.90 -0.76
C GLY A 47 3.71 0.62 -0.89
N ASN A 48 3.82 1.38 0.20
CA ASN A 48 3.60 2.82 0.23
C ASN A 48 4.84 3.56 0.74
N ARG A 49 5.09 4.74 0.17
CA ARG A 49 6.21 5.63 0.52
C ARG A 49 5.72 7.04 0.85
N GLN A 50 6.51 7.75 1.64
CA GLN A 50 6.32 9.16 1.95
C GLN A 50 7.62 9.92 1.75
N LEU A 51 7.53 11.11 1.17
CA LEU A 51 8.68 12.00 0.96
C LEU A 51 9.19 12.50 2.33
N MET A 52 10.48 12.77 2.45
CA MET A 52 11.08 13.34 3.65
C MET A 52 12.17 14.33 3.27
N HIS A 53 12.36 15.35 4.10
CA HIS A 53 13.46 16.30 3.98
C HIS A 53 14.52 15.98 5.03
N CYS A 54 15.75 15.77 4.58
CA CYS A 54 16.89 15.52 5.45
C CYS A 54 17.82 16.74 5.46
N SER A 55 18.20 17.19 6.66
CA SER A 55 19.13 18.31 6.88
C SER A 55 20.33 17.86 7.71
N ASN A 56 21.51 18.40 7.41
CA ASN A 56 22.71 18.19 8.21
C ASN A 56 22.69 19.06 9.47
N THR A 57 22.69 18.43 10.63
CA THR A 57 22.89 19.05 11.93
C THR A 57 24.37 18.96 12.27
N THR A 58 25.07 20.09 12.25
CA THR A 58 26.44 20.15 12.76
C THR A 58 26.35 20.37 14.26
N ILE A 59 26.72 19.38 15.08
CA ILE A 59 26.86 19.58 16.53
C ILE A 59 28.24 20.21 16.75
N PRO A 60 28.34 21.50 17.16
CA PRO A 60 29.63 22.06 17.52
C PRO A 60 30.17 21.32 18.74
N THR A 61 31.36 20.72 18.60
CA THR A 61 32.11 20.20 19.74
C THR A 61 32.39 21.38 20.68
N PRO A 62 32.05 21.31 21.99
CA PRO A 62 32.37 22.39 22.90
C PRO A 62 33.89 22.50 23.01
N ARG A 63 34.48 23.54 22.41
CA ARG A 63 35.82 23.97 22.79
C ARG A 63 35.67 24.71 24.13
N PRO A 64 36.56 24.48 25.12
CA PRO A 64 36.44 25.10 26.44
C PRO A 64 36.45 26.64 26.44
N ASP A 65 36.82 27.28 25.33
CA ASP A 65 37.18 28.71 25.30
C ASP A 65 36.24 29.62 24.48
N GLU A 66 35.08 29.16 24.03
CA GLU A 66 34.12 30.02 23.30
C GLU A 66 32.81 30.25 24.06
N PRO A 67 32.47 31.52 24.41
CA PRO A 67 31.15 31.86 24.91
C PRO A 67 30.16 31.84 23.73
N TYR A 68 29.22 30.90 23.79
CA TYR A 68 28.06 30.70 22.91
C TYR A 68 28.29 29.90 21.61
N PRO A 69 27.84 28.63 21.53
CA PRO A 69 27.75 27.93 20.26
C PRO A 69 26.65 28.57 19.40
N ILE A 70 27.04 29.35 18.40
CA ILE A 70 26.14 29.82 17.34
C ILE A 70 25.73 28.59 16.53
N SER A 71 24.57 28.02 16.85
CA SER A 71 23.96 27.00 16.00
C SER A 71 23.61 27.65 14.66
N PRO A 72 24.10 27.14 13.51
CA PRO A 72 23.67 27.66 12.22
C PRO A 72 22.13 27.49 12.10
N PRO A 73 21.43 28.43 11.46
CA PRO A 73 19.99 28.33 11.29
C PRO A 73 19.63 27.01 10.58
N PRO A 74 18.56 26.30 11.02
CA PRO A 74 18.09 25.10 10.33
C PRO A 74 17.73 25.48 8.89
N GLY A 75 18.46 24.93 7.91
CA GLY A 75 18.27 25.19 6.49
C GLY A 75 19.48 25.78 5.73
N ALA A 76 20.59 26.10 6.41
CA ALA A 76 21.80 26.63 5.73
C ALA A 76 22.63 25.56 4.98
N LEU A 77 22.36 24.27 5.23
CA LEU A 77 23.00 23.13 4.56
C LEU A 77 21.90 22.38 3.82
N GLY A 78 21.93 22.44 2.49
CA GLY A 78 20.83 22.05 1.58
C GLY A 78 20.02 20.82 2.00
N GLU A 79 18.70 20.95 1.91
CA GLU A 79 17.76 19.87 2.18
C GLU A 79 17.81 18.85 1.04
N THR A 80 18.01 17.57 1.39
CA THR A 80 18.00 16.48 0.41
C THR A 80 16.65 15.75 0.48
N PRO A 81 15.93 15.59 -0.63
CA PRO A 81 14.72 14.79 -0.67
C PRO A 81 15.05 13.29 -0.56
N ALA A 82 14.30 12.57 0.26
CA ALA A 82 14.43 11.12 0.43
C ALA A 82 13.06 10.46 0.65
N TRP A 83 13.01 9.13 0.59
CA TRP A 83 11.77 8.34 0.73
C TRP A 83 11.82 7.46 1.97
N GLN A 84 10.73 7.44 2.74
CA GLN A 84 10.55 6.52 3.88
C GLN A 84 9.32 5.63 3.67
N PRO A 85 9.31 4.45 4.31
CA PRO A 85 8.08 3.68 4.48
C PRO A 85 6.99 4.49 5.18
N CYS A 86 5.75 4.31 4.74
CA CYS A 86 4.59 4.83 5.45
C CYS A 86 3.50 3.77 5.60
N GLY A 87 2.42 4.14 6.28
CA GLY A 87 1.33 3.23 6.60
C GLY A 87 0.46 2.86 5.40
N ARG A 88 -0.68 2.25 5.71
CA ARG A 88 -1.76 2.00 4.75
C ARG A 88 -2.44 3.30 4.35
N VAL A 89 -2.91 3.38 3.10
CA VAL A 89 -3.66 4.53 2.58
C VAL A 89 -5.14 4.16 2.50
N PRO A 90 -5.98 4.56 3.48
CA PRO A 90 -7.35 4.06 3.59
C PRO A 90 -8.24 4.44 2.40
N ALA A 91 -7.94 5.54 1.71
CA ALA A 91 -8.68 5.96 0.53
C ALA A 91 -8.56 4.94 -0.62
N GLN A 92 -7.35 4.40 -0.81
CA GLN A 92 -7.07 3.39 -1.82
C GLN A 92 -7.67 2.03 -1.43
N GLU A 93 -7.42 1.57 -0.20
CA GLU A 93 -7.93 0.28 0.27
C GLU A 93 -9.47 0.20 0.23
N ARG A 94 -10.16 1.32 0.47
CA ARG A 94 -11.62 1.39 0.36
C ARG A 94 -12.10 1.19 -1.08
N ALA A 95 -11.42 1.76 -2.06
CA ALA A 95 -11.77 1.60 -3.46
C ALA A 95 -11.67 0.12 -3.87
N ASP A 96 -10.54 -0.52 -3.55
CA ASP A 96 -10.29 -1.94 -3.83
C ASP A 96 -11.32 -2.84 -3.12
N PHE A 97 -11.67 -2.50 -1.87
CA PHE A 97 -12.70 -3.22 -1.13
C PHE A 97 -14.09 -3.12 -1.79
N TYR A 98 -14.48 -1.93 -2.26
CA TYR A 98 -15.77 -1.75 -2.92
C TYR A 98 -15.83 -2.45 -4.27
N GLU A 99 -14.73 -2.53 -5.01
CA GLU A 99 -14.65 -3.32 -6.24
C GLU A 99 -14.91 -4.80 -5.94
N PHE A 100 -14.25 -5.36 -4.94
CA PHE A 100 -14.47 -6.73 -4.51
C PHE A 100 -15.93 -6.99 -4.11
N VAL A 101 -16.51 -6.10 -3.29
CA VAL A 101 -17.91 -6.20 -2.85
C VAL A 101 -18.86 -6.12 -4.05
N ALA A 102 -18.64 -5.18 -4.97
CA ALA A 102 -19.48 -5.01 -6.16
C ALA A 102 -19.46 -6.26 -7.06
N CYS A 103 -18.28 -6.86 -7.27
CA CYS A 103 -18.14 -8.10 -8.03
C CYS A 103 -18.93 -9.26 -7.39
N ASN A 104 -18.81 -9.44 -6.07
CA ASN A 104 -19.54 -10.50 -5.37
C ASN A 104 -21.06 -10.28 -5.38
N LEU A 105 -21.51 -9.03 -5.18
CA LEU A 105 -22.92 -8.67 -5.28
C LEU A 105 -23.46 -8.92 -6.69
N PHE A 106 -22.70 -8.59 -7.73
CA PHE A 106 -23.07 -8.89 -9.10
C PHE A 106 -23.31 -10.40 -9.29
N PHE A 107 -22.36 -11.26 -8.91
CA PHE A 107 -22.55 -12.71 -9.01
C PHE A 107 -23.73 -13.22 -8.18
N ALA A 108 -23.93 -12.71 -6.97
CA ALA A 108 -25.06 -13.07 -6.13
C ALA A 108 -26.40 -12.70 -6.78
N THR A 109 -26.52 -11.49 -7.35
CA THR A 109 -27.74 -11.05 -8.05
C THR A 109 -28.04 -11.91 -9.27
N VAL A 110 -27.03 -12.25 -10.07
CA VAL A 110 -27.19 -13.12 -11.25
C VAL A 110 -27.65 -14.51 -10.82
N ALA A 111 -27.03 -15.09 -9.77
CA ALA A 111 -27.43 -16.40 -9.25
C ALA A 111 -28.88 -16.42 -8.75
N ILE A 112 -29.28 -15.40 -8.01
CA ILE A 112 -30.67 -15.24 -7.52
C ILE A 112 -31.63 -15.09 -8.71
N ALA A 113 -31.32 -14.26 -9.69
CA ALA A 113 -32.17 -14.04 -10.85
C ALA A 113 -32.38 -15.33 -11.65
N VAL A 114 -31.31 -16.10 -11.90
CA VAL A 114 -31.38 -17.39 -12.58
C VAL A 114 -32.21 -18.39 -11.78
N SER A 115 -32.01 -18.44 -10.46
CA SER A 115 -32.78 -19.32 -9.56
C SER A 115 -34.27 -19.00 -9.61
N LEU A 116 -34.65 -17.72 -9.46
CA LEU A 116 -36.04 -17.28 -9.52
C LEU A 116 -36.68 -17.54 -10.89
N PHE A 117 -35.95 -17.25 -11.98
CA PHE A 117 -36.43 -17.54 -13.32
C PHE A 117 -36.68 -19.04 -13.52
N ARG A 118 -35.76 -19.88 -13.07
CA ARG A 118 -35.89 -21.34 -13.13
C ARG A 118 -37.08 -21.82 -12.30
N SER A 119 -37.22 -21.35 -11.06
CA SER A 119 -38.33 -21.72 -10.17
C SER A 119 -39.67 -21.37 -10.80
N ARG A 120 -39.84 -20.13 -11.27
CA ARG A 120 -41.06 -19.68 -11.96
C ARG A 120 -41.37 -20.50 -13.21
N ARG A 121 -40.35 -20.86 -13.99
CA ARG A 121 -40.52 -21.69 -15.19
C ARG A 121 -40.96 -23.12 -14.84
N ILE A 122 -40.41 -23.70 -13.78
CA ILE A 122 -40.79 -25.04 -13.32
C ILE A 122 -42.23 -25.03 -12.79
N GLU A 123 -42.59 -24.06 -11.97
CA GLU A 123 -43.96 -23.88 -11.45
C GLU A 123 -44.99 -23.74 -12.57
N ALA A 124 -44.71 -22.89 -13.57
CA ALA A 124 -45.60 -22.73 -14.73
C ALA A 124 -45.80 -24.04 -15.51
N ASN A 125 -44.75 -24.85 -15.66
CA ASN A 125 -44.84 -26.15 -16.32
C ASN A 125 -45.62 -27.17 -15.48
N GLN A 126 -45.44 -27.18 -14.17
CA GLN A 126 -46.21 -28.04 -13.25
C GLN A 126 -47.70 -27.65 -13.26
N ALA A 127 -48.01 -26.36 -13.19
CA ALA A 127 -49.37 -25.84 -13.29
C ALA A 127 -50.06 -26.25 -14.60
N ARG A 128 -49.35 -26.17 -15.74
CA ARG A 128 -49.86 -26.67 -17.04
C ARG A 128 -50.14 -28.17 -17.01
N ARG A 129 -49.25 -28.99 -16.42
CA ARG A 129 -49.45 -30.44 -16.31
C ARG A 129 -50.66 -30.80 -15.44
N LEU A 130 -50.91 -30.04 -14.37
CA LEU A 130 -52.09 -30.21 -13.52
C LEU A 130 -53.37 -29.80 -14.28
N ALA A 131 -53.35 -28.68 -15.00
CA ALA A 131 -54.50 -28.20 -15.77
C ALA A 131 -54.95 -29.17 -16.88
N VAL A 132 -54.00 -29.84 -17.56
CA VAL A 132 -54.30 -30.88 -18.55
C VAL A 132 -55.02 -32.08 -17.92
N ARG A 133 -54.66 -32.45 -16.68
CA ARG A 133 -55.32 -33.56 -15.96
C ARG A 133 -56.73 -33.21 -15.48
N ILE A 134 -56.99 -31.94 -15.17
CA ILE A 134 -58.28 -31.47 -14.66
C ILE A 134 -59.27 -31.14 -15.81
N GLY A 135 -58.83 -31.21 -17.08
CA GLY A 135 -59.69 -30.90 -18.23
C GLY A 135 -59.99 -29.41 -18.38
N LEU A 136 -59.21 -28.54 -17.72
CA LEU A 136 -59.33 -27.07 -17.80
C LEU A 136 -58.85 -26.48 -19.14
N VAL A 137 -58.60 -27.32 -20.14
CA VAL A 137 -58.33 -26.91 -21.53
C VAL A 137 -59.67 -26.83 -22.27
N ARG A 138 -60.27 -25.64 -22.27
CA ARG A 138 -61.27 -25.16 -23.25
C ARG A 138 -62.72 -25.66 -23.07
N GLY A 139 -63.45 -24.98 -22.18
CA GLY A 139 -64.91 -24.86 -22.23
C GLY A 139 -65.30 -23.37 -22.29
N GLY A 140 -65.44 -22.83 -23.49
CA GLY A 140 -65.83 -21.43 -23.75
C GLY A 140 -65.62 -21.12 -25.23
N GLY A 141 -66.74 -21.00 -25.96
CA GLY A 141 -66.79 -20.72 -27.39
C GLY A 141 -66.31 -19.33 -27.77
#